data_AF-A0A6N7VKS5-F1
#
_entry.id   AF-A0A6N7VKS5-F1
#
_cell.length_a   1.000
_cell.length_b   1.000
_cell.length_c   1.000
_cell.angle_alpha   90.00
_cell.angle_beta   90.00
_cell.angle_gamma   90.00
#
_symmetry.space_group_name_H-M   'P 1'
#
loop_
_entity.id
_entity.type
_entity.pdbx_description
1 polymer ?
#
loop_
_entity_poly.entity_id
_entity_poly.type
_entity_poly.pdbx_seq_one_letter_code
_entity_poly.pdbx_strand_id
1 'polypeptide(L)'
;MDVILQSIDHPRLKEKVVQVKERMLEGESLSKALVNEGVYDQGYGALLMAADESGHQDEVLKTLSKHYKDDLERMLSSFLNRLEPTMIAGLSLLVGFVLISIMLPLMNVLQTLG
;
A
#
# COMPACT_ATOMS: atom_id res chain seq x y z
N MET A 1 -23.21 -1.35 -19.52
CA MET A 1 -22.08 -0.40 -19.54
C MET A 1 -22.50 1.05 -19.36
N ASP A 2 -23.69 1.44 -19.84
CA ASP A 2 -24.15 2.84 -19.78
C ASP A 2 -24.42 3.35 -18.35
N VAL A 3 -24.79 2.48 -17.41
CA VAL A 3 -24.92 2.83 -15.98
C VAL A 3 -23.55 3.16 -15.34
N ILE A 4 -22.49 2.44 -15.72
CA ILE A 4 -21.13 2.65 -15.19
C ILE A 4 -20.53 3.95 -15.74
N LEU A 5 -20.83 4.28 -17.00
CA LEU A 5 -20.44 5.55 -17.63
C LEU A 5 -21.10 6.78 -16.98
N GLN A 6 -22.23 6.59 -16.29
CA GLN A 6 -22.94 7.65 -15.58
C GLN A 6 -22.40 7.87 -14.16
N SER A 7 -21.71 6.88 -13.58
CA SER A 7 -21.08 6.96 -12.24
C SER A 7 -19.62 7.42 -12.27
N ILE A 8 -19.02 7.59 -13.45
CA ILE A 8 -17.64 8.05 -13.60
C ILE A 8 -17.61 9.57 -13.80
N ASP A 9 -17.20 10.28 -12.75
CA ASP A 9 -17.11 11.75 -12.73
C ASP A 9 -15.87 12.28 -13.45
N HIS A 10 -14.83 11.45 -13.63
CA HIS A 10 -13.56 11.88 -14.21
C HIS A 10 -13.59 11.80 -15.76
N PRO A 11 -13.47 12.93 -16.48
CA PRO A 11 -13.66 12.97 -17.94
C PRO A 11 -12.70 12.07 -18.72
N ARG A 12 -11.44 11.96 -18.29
CA ARG A 12 -10.45 11.05 -18.90
C ARG A 12 -10.78 9.57 -18.73
N LEU A 13 -11.46 9.19 -17.64
CA LEU A 13 -11.82 7.80 -17.39
C LEU A 13 -13.05 7.42 -18.22
N LYS A 14 -13.97 8.37 -18.42
CA LYS A 14 -15.13 8.20 -19.29
C LYS A 14 -14.74 7.94 -20.75
N GLU A 15 -13.76 8.69 -21.26
CA GLU A 15 -13.24 8.54 -22.63
C GLU A 15 -12.60 7.16 -22.84
N LYS A 16 -11.78 6.71 -21.88
CA LYS A 16 -11.20 5.37 -21.91
C LYS A 16 -12.26 4.27 -21.87
N VAL A 17 -13.31 4.40 -21.05
CA VAL A 17 -14.38 3.39 -20.97
C VAL A 17 -15.22 3.34 -22.25
N VAL A 18 -15.37 4.45 -22.97
CA VAL A 18 -16.00 4.45 -24.31
C VAL A 18 -15.14 3.69 -25.32
N GLN A 19 -13.81 3.89 -25.30
CA GLN A 19 -12.89 3.13 -26.17
C GLN A 19 -12.87 1.63 -25.82
N VAL A 20 -12.94 1.27 -24.53
CA VAL A 20 -13.13 -0.13 -24.11
C VAL A 20 -14.42 -0.70 -24.70
N LYS A 21 -15.53 0.05 -24.68
CA LYS A 21 -16.82 -0.38 -25.25
C LYS A 21 -16.73 -0.64 -26.76
N GLU A 22 -16.04 0.22 -27.50
CA GLU A 22 -15.81 0.03 -28.95
C GLU A 22 -14.99 -1.23 -29.23
N ARG A 23 -13.86 -1.42 -28.54
CA ARG A 23 -13.02 -2.61 -28.71
C ARG A 23 -13.75 -3.92 -28.37
N MET A 24 -14.63 -3.89 -27.37
CA MET A 24 -15.48 -5.03 -27.04
C MET A 24 -16.50 -5.34 -28.15
N LEU A 25 -17.05 -4.32 -28.82
CA LEU A 25 -17.93 -4.50 -29.98
C LEU A 25 -17.18 -5.04 -31.20
N GLU A 26 -15.88 -4.77 -31.30
CA GLU A 26 -14.97 -5.35 -32.28
C GLU A 26 -14.55 -6.80 -31.96
N GLY A 27 -14.99 -7.35 -30.83
CA GLY A 27 -14.76 -8.74 -30.42
C GLY A 27 -13.55 -8.95 -29.51
N GLU A 28 -12.95 -7.87 -28.99
CA GLU A 28 -11.88 -7.97 -27.98
C GLU A 28 -12.48 -8.28 -26.59
N SER A 29 -11.80 -9.13 -25.80
CA SER A 29 -12.25 -9.43 -24.43
C SER A 29 -12.17 -8.18 -23.54
N LEU A 30 -13.13 -8.04 -22.64
CA LEU A 30 -13.23 -6.89 -21.71
C LEU A 30 -11.92 -6.66 -20.95
N SER A 31 -11.28 -7.75 -20.50
CA SER A 31 -9.99 -7.73 -19.79
C SER A 31 -8.87 -7.14 -20.63
N LYS A 32 -8.78 -7.52 -21.90
CA LYS A 32 -7.75 -7.05 -22.83
C LYS A 32 -7.98 -5.59 -23.24
N ALA A 33 -9.23 -5.21 -23.47
CA ALA A 33 -9.62 -3.83 -23.75
C ALA A 33 -9.30 -2.88 -22.56
N LEU A 34 -9.57 -3.30 -21.31
CA LEU A 34 -9.26 -2.51 -20.10
C LEU A 34 -7.77 -2.30 -19.85
N VAL A 35 -6.94 -3.30 -20.19
CA VAL A 35 -5.47 -3.22 -20.09
C VAL A 35 -4.90 -2.33 -21.20
N ASN A 36 -5.35 -2.51 -22.44
CA ASN A 36 -4.90 -1.72 -23.59
C ASN A 36 -5.20 -0.23 -23.41
N GLU A 37 -6.35 0.09 -22.83
CA GLU A 37 -6.71 1.48 -22.52
C GLU A 37 -6.03 2.03 -21.26
N GLY A 38 -5.22 1.23 -20.55
CA GLY A 38 -4.51 1.65 -19.35
C GLY A 38 -5.45 2.16 -18.26
N VAL A 39 -6.63 1.53 -18.12
CA VAL A 39 -7.57 1.78 -17.02
C VAL A 39 -7.14 1.03 -15.76
N TYR A 40 -6.49 -0.12 -15.94
CA TYR A 40 -5.88 -0.92 -14.89
C TYR A 40 -4.44 -1.29 -15.23
N ASP A 41 -3.60 -1.46 -14.20
CA ASP A 41 -2.23 -1.95 -14.34
C ASP A 41 -2.23 -3.44 -14.80
N GLN A 42 -1.17 -3.88 -15.49
CA GLN A 42 -1.10 -5.21 -16.13
C GLN A 42 -1.39 -6.36 -15.14
N GLY A 43 -1.01 -6.20 -13.87
CA GLY A 43 -1.28 -7.19 -12.81
C GLY A 43 -2.77 -7.43 -12.57
N TYR A 44 -3.61 -6.39 -12.62
CA TYR A 44 -5.06 -6.51 -12.45
C TYR A 44 -5.76 -7.05 -13.69
N GLY A 45 -5.19 -6.79 -14.88
CA GLY A 45 -5.68 -7.33 -16.15
C GLY A 45 -5.61 -8.85 -16.23
N ALA A 46 -4.50 -9.43 -15.78
CA ALA A 46 -4.32 -10.88 -15.73
C ALA A 46 -5.30 -11.56 -14.75
N LEU A 47 -5.59 -10.90 -13.62
CA LEU A 47 -6.60 -11.34 -12.65
C LEU A 47 -8.02 -11.33 -13.24
N LEU A 48 -8.36 -10.29 -14.01
CA LEU A 48 -9.67 -10.21 -14.66
C LEU A 48 -9.82 -11.22 -15.80
N MET A 49 -8.74 -11.49 -16.54
CA MET A 49 -8.70 -12.50 -17.60
C MET A 49 -8.88 -13.91 -17.02
N ALA A 50 -8.20 -14.20 -15.89
CA ALA A 50 -8.40 -15.44 -15.14
C ALA A 50 -9.82 -15.57 -14.56
N ALA A 51 -10.46 -14.46 -14.19
CA ALA A 51 -11.85 -14.46 -13.72
C ALA A 51 -12.86 -14.73 -14.85
N ASP A 52 -12.62 -14.19 -16.05
CA ASP A 52 -13.46 -14.37 -17.24
C ASP A 52 -13.35 -15.79 -17.82
N GLU A 53 -12.14 -16.37 -17.82
CA GLU A 53 -11.87 -17.69 -18.39
C GLU A 53 -12.22 -18.85 -17.44
N SER A 54 -12.23 -18.61 -16.13
CA SER A 54 -12.52 -19.67 -15.14
C SER A 54 -14.01 -19.79 -14.81
N GLY A 55 -14.81 -18.73 -14.89
CA GLY A 55 -16.18 -18.74 -14.35
C GLY A 55 -16.25 -18.93 -12.81
N HIS A 56 -15.11 -18.95 -12.11
CA HIS A 56 -14.97 -19.18 -10.66
C HIS A 56 -14.54 -17.89 -9.96
N GLN A 57 -15.30 -16.82 -10.19
CA GLN A 57 -15.04 -15.47 -9.68
C GLN A 57 -14.81 -15.42 -8.15
N ASP A 58 -15.45 -16.34 -7.40
CA ASP A 58 -15.31 -16.46 -5.95
C ASP A 58 -13.90 -16.91 -5.49
N GLU A 59 -13.22 -17.78 -6.22
CA GLU A 59 -11.86 -18.23 -5.84
C GLU A 59 -10.82 -17.13 -6.06
N VAL A 60 -10.99 -16.36 -7.14
CA VAL A 60 -10.13 -15.22 -7.46
C VAL A 60 -10.30 -14.13 -6.40
N LEU A 61 -11.53 -13.82 -6.01
CA LEU A 61 -11.82 -12.83 -4.97
C LEU A 61 -11.26 -13.26 -3.60
N LYS A 62 -11.33 -14.56 -3.28
CA LYS A 62 -10.72 -15.14 -2.06
C LYS A 62 -9.21 -14.99 -2.04
N THR A 63 -8.57 -15.26 -3.17
CA THR A 63 -7.11 -15.15 -3.31
C THR A 63 -6.66 -13.70 -3.17
N LEU A 64 -7.39 -12.76 -3.79
CA LEU A 64 -7.11 -11.33 -3.67
C LEU A 64 -7.26 -10.82 -2.22
N SER A 65 -8.33 -11.24 -1.54
CA SER A 65 -8.57 -10.89 -0.14
C SER A 65 -7.47 -11.42 0.79
N LYS A 66 -7.02 -12.66 0.55
CA LYS A 66 -5.91 -13.26 1.30
C LYS A 66 -4.60 -12.48 1.10
N HIS A 67 -4.26 -12.15 -0.15
CA HIS A 67 -3.09 -11.34 -0.45
C HIS A 67 -3.14 -9.96 0.20
N TYR A 68 -4.29 -9.28 0.13
CA TYR A 68 -4.45 -7.97 0.76
C TYR A 68 -4.25 -8.02 2.28
N LYS A 69 -4.77 -9.06 2.93
CA LYS A 69 -4.60 -9.27 4.37
C LYS A 69 -3.13 -9.55 4.73
N ASP A 70 -2.48 -10.42 3.97
CA ASP A 70 -1.08 -10.77 4.20
C ASP A 70 -0.16 -9.55 3.98
N ASP A 71 -0.43 -8.72 2.97
CA ASP A 71 0.31 -7.48 2.73
C ASP A 71 0.10 -6.46 3.86
N LEU A 72 -1.14 -6.33 4.34
CA LEU A 72 -1.45 -5.46 5.48
C LEU A 72 -0.72 -5.90 6.75
N GLU A 73 -0.72 -7.20 7.05
CA GLU A 73 0.00 -7.78 8.20
C GLU A 73 1.51 -7.57 8.07
N ARG A 74 2.08 -7.74 6.87
CA ARG A 74 3.51 -7.49 6.62
C ARG A 74 3.87 -6.02 6.79
N MET A 75 3.05 -5.10 6.28
CA MET A 75 3.25 -3.66 6.44
C MET A 75 3.21 -3.27 7.92
N LEU A 76 2.21 -3.75 8.65
CA LEU A 76 2.06 -3.47 10.08
C LEU A 76 3.24 -4.04 10.87
N SER A 77 3.62 -5.29 10.60
CA SER A 77 4.77 -5.94 11.26
C SER A 77 6.08 -5.22 10.98
N SER A 78 6.32 -4.80 9.72
CA SER A 78 7.51 -4.03 9.33
C SER A 78 7.54 -2.64 9.97
N PHE A 79 6.37 -2.00 10.12
CA PHE A 79 6.26 -0.72 10.80
C PHE A 79 6.59 -0.86 12.28
N LEU A 80 5.99 -1.84 12.97
CA LEU A 80 6.24 -2.11 14.38
C LEU A 80 7.72 -2.48 14.63
N ASN A 81 8.31 -3.36 13.81
CA ASN A 81 9.72 -3.76 13.92
C ASN A 81 10.70 -2.59 13.81
N ARG A 82 10.34 -1.51 13.10
CA ARG A 82 11.18 -0.30 13.02
C ARG A 82 10.88 0.70 14.12
N LEU A 83 9.64 0.78 14.55
CA LEU A 83 9.20 1.71 15.59
C LEU A 83 9.78 1.32 16.96
N GLU A 84 9.79 0.04 17.29
CA GLU A 84 10.32 -0.48 18.56
C GLU A 84 11.78 -0.06 18.84
N PRO A 85 12.77 -0.34 17.96
CA PRO A 85 14.15 0.08 18.19
C PRO A 85 14.32 1.61 18.18
N THR A 86 13.50 2.34 17.42
CA THR A 86 13.56 3.81 17.39
C THR A 86 13.16 4.42 18.73
N MET A 87 12.11 3.89 19.36
CA MET A 87 11.67 4.33 20.69
C MET A 87 12.74 4.05 21.75
N ILE A 88 13.33 2.85 21.75
CA ILE A 88 14.40 2.47 22.68
C ILE A 88 15.64 3.36 22.48
N ALA A 89 16.03 3.63 21.23
CA ALA A 89 17.14 4.53 20.92
C ALA A 89 16.91 5.95 21.46
N GLY A 90 15.70 6.50 21.29
CA GLY A 90 15.32 7.80 21.84
C GLY A 90 15.36 7.84 23.37
N LEU A 91 14.84 6.81 24.02
CA LEU A 91 14.85 6.68 25.49
C LEU A 91 16.28 6.57 26.03
N SER A 92 17.13 5.79 25.37
CA SER A 92 18.55 5.64 25.70
C SER A 92 19.29 6.97 25.60
N LEU A 93 19.06 7.73 24.53
CA LEU A 93 19.61 9.08 24.36
C LEU A 93 19.18 10.03 25.48
N LEU A 94 17.89 10.02 25.84
CA LEU A 94 17.35 10.85 26.91
C LEU A 94 17.99 10.52 28.26
N VAL A 95 18.08 9.23 28.60
CA VAL A 95 18.71 8.78 29.84
C VAL A 95 20.19 9.14 29.86
N GLY A 96 20.91 8.90 28.76
CA GLY A 96 22.32 9.28 28.63
C GLY A 96 22.55 10.77 28.81
N PHE A 97 21.69 11.61 28.21
CA PHE A 97 21.75 13.06 28.36
C PHE A 97 21.54 13.49 29.82
N VAL A 98 20.54 12.94 30.50
CA VAL A 98 20.27 13.21 31.92
C VAL A 98 21.45 12.81 32.79
N LEU A 99 22.05 11.65 32.56
CA LEU A 99 23.23 11.19 33.29
C LEU A 99 24.42 12.15 33.13
N ILE A 100 24.73 12.57 31.90
CA ILE A 100 25.80 13.55 31.65
C ILE A 100 25.50 14.88 32.36
N SER A 101 24.25 15.33 32.29
CA SER A 101 23.82 16.58 32.94
C SER A 101 23.97 16.55 34.47
N ILE A 102 23.95 15.37 35.10
CA ILE A 102 24.17 15.21 36.54
C ILE A 102 25.65 14.96 36.87
N MET A 103 26.36 14.17 36.06
CA MET A 103 27.77 13.85 36.29
C MET A 103 28.68 15.09 36.21
N LEU A 104 28.44 15.98 35.25
CA LEU A 104 29.26 17.18 35.06
C LEU A 104 29.29 18.09 36.32
N PRO A 105 28.14 18.51 36.91
CA PRO A 105 28.12 19.25 38.16
C PRO A 105 28.80 18.52 39.31
N LEU A 106 28.58 17.20 39.41
CA LEU A 106 29.09 16.39 40.51
C LEU A 106 30.63 16.33 40.47
N MET A 107 31.21 16.22 39.28
CA MET A 107 32.65 16.28 39.07
C MET A 107 33.24 17.64 39.48
N ASN A 108 32.56 18.74 39.14
CA ASN A 108 32.99 20.09 39.53
C ASN A 108 33.00 20.27 41.05
N VAL A 109 32.00 19.72 41.76
CA VAL A 109 31.91 19.74 43.23
C VAL A 109 33.05 18.94 43.86
N LEU A 110 33.36 17.74 43.34
CA LEU A 110 34.50 16.95 43.83
C LEU A 110 35.85 17.66 43.64
N GLN A 111 36.05 18.36 42.52
CA GLN A 111 37.28 19.12 42.27
C GLN A 111 37.42 20.37 43.13
N THR A 112 36.32 20.94 43.61
CA THR A 112 36.35 22.12 44.51
C THR A 112 36.47 21.74 45.98
N LEU A 113 36.13 20.49 46.34
CA LEU A 113 36.28 19.95 47.70
C LEU A 113 37.65 19.30 47.95
N GLY A 114 38.37 18.93 46.88
CA GLY A 114 39.72 18.36 46.90
C GLY A 114 40.84 19.38 46.89
#